data_AF-A0A176WNY2-F1
#
_entry.id   AF-A0A176WNY2-F1
#
_cell.length_a   1.000
_cell.length_b   1.000
_cell.length_c   1.000
_cell.angle_alpha   90.00
_cell.angle_beta   90.00
_cell.angle_gamma   90.00
#
_symmetry.space_group_name_H-M   'P 1'
#
loop_
_entity.id
_entity.type
_entity.pdbx_description
1 polymer ?
#
loop_
_entity_poly.entity_id
_entity_poly.type
_entity_poly.pdbx_seq_one_letter_code
_entity_poly.pdbx_strand_id
1 'polypeptide(L)'
;MDVKTAFLNGRLDEEVYMAIPEGLKISSENNMVCKLNKSIYGLKQSSRQWYQRIDSFLLQIAFTRANADQNVYVHFQENAFVYLALYVDDCILASNSLRLLTKIKEKLKAEFEMVDLEEIHHCLGMEVDRNREEGWIRISQPRYLVEKLARFNMADCKPIDTPMEPDLKLSTLDSPNSVGESEEVKNIPYQAAVGSLMWAMVCTRPDISFAVSSVAQFMSNPGLTHWKAVKRIFRYLRGTLDFSLVFTRVDKPSGLTGYSDAVSGGCLDTRRSTSGYCFQLNGGTISWTSKKQKSTSKTLPTEKTPYELWQRQKPDLRNLQVFGCTAFAHIEKGHRGKIDPKSVECVFLGYSTTAKGYRVQRKDSHKILESRSVRFMSLAVRKATSHHQQESAVPPAEQEALYVDDCILASNSLDLLTKIKSKLKTEFDMVDLEEIHQCLGMQVDRNREERWIRISQPRYLVEKLARFNMADCKPIDTPMEPGLKSSVLDSPNSVGESEEVKDIPYQAAVGRLMWAMVCTRPNISFAVSSVPQFMSNPGLTHWKAVKRIFRYLKGTLDFGLVFTRVDKPSGLTGYSDAVSGGCLDTRRSTSGYCFQLNGGTISWTSKKQKSVSLSSTCTWLCPRLELKLCG
;
A
#
# COMPACT_ATOMS: atom_id res chain seq x y z
N MET A 1 -7.61 -11.46 29.33
CA MET A 1 -6.77 -11.79 30.49
C MET A 1 -6.25 -10.48 31.02
N ASP A 2 -6.38 -10.22 32.31
CA ASP A 2 -5.98 -8.95 32.94
C ASP A 2 -4.91 -9.22 34.00
N VAL A 3 -3.80 -8.48 33.96
CA VAL A 3 -2.69 -8.64 34.90
C VAL A 3 -2.91 -7.75 36.09
N LYS A 4 -2.98 -8.35 37.28
CA LYS A 4 -3.05 -7.55 38.50
C LYS A 4 -1.74 -6.79 38.70
N THR A 5 -1.87 -5.50 38.97
CA THR A 5 -0.77 -4.63 39.37
C THR A 5 0.45 -4.75 38.46
N ALA A 6 0.27 -4.66 37.13
CA ALA A 6 1.28 -5.17 36.22
C ALA A 6 2.65 -4.48 36.36
N PHE A 7 2.67 -3.20 36.72
CA PHE A 7 3.92 -2.48 36.98
C PHE A 7 4.73 -3.06 38.15
N LEU A 8 4.10 -3.70 39.14
CA LEU A 8 4.80 -4.36 40.24
C LEU A 8 5.55 -5.62 39.81
N ASN A 9 5.38 -6.10 38.58
CA ASN A 9 6.11 -7.24 38.04
C ASN A 9 7.42 -6.84 37.36
N GLY A 10 7.58 -5.58 36.98
CA GLY A 10 8.82 -5.05 36.40
C GLY A 10 9.93 -4.96 37.45
N ARG A 11 11.15 -5.39 37.09
CA ARG A 11 12.34 -5.18 37.92
C ARG A 11 12.97 -3.85 37.55
N LEU A 12 13.51 -3.12 38.53
CA LEU A 12 14.24 -1.89 38.24
C LEU A 12 15.71 -2.22 38.01
N ASP A 13 16.27 -1.73 36.91
CA ASP A 13 17.71 -1.80 36.65
C ASP A 13 18.44 -0.66 37.37
N GLU A 14 17.76 0.47 37.57
CA GLU A 14 18.27 1.64 38.25
C GLU A 14 18.03 1.60 39.76
N GLU A 15 18.92 2.22 40.53
CA GLU A 15 18.68 2.44 41.95
C GLU A 15 17.72 3.61 42.16
N VAL A 16 16.52 3.30 42.63
CA VAL A 16 15.51 4.31 42.97
C VAL A 16 15.17 4.18 44.45
N TYR A 17 15.24 5.31 45.15
CA TYR A 17 14.86 5.43 46.55
C TYR A 17 13.59 6.26 46.66
N MET A 18 12.70 5.89 47.58
CA MET A 18 11.49 6.63 47.89
C MET A 18 11.42 6.93 49.39
N ALA A 19 10.77 8.04 49.75
CA ALA A 19 10.39 8.29 51.13
C ALA A 19 9.47 7.16 51.63
N ILE A 20 9.52 6.90 52.93
CA ILE A 20 8.64 5.91 53.56
C ILE A 20 7.19 6.37 53.37
N PRO A 21 6.30 5.52 52.81
CA PRO A 21 4.92 5.91 52.55
C PRO A 21 4.14 6.17 53.85
N GLU A 22 3.22 7.14 53.78
CA GLU A 22 2.35 7.48 54.90
C GLU A 22 1.55 6.25 55.39
N GLY A 23 1.52 6.04 56.70
CA GLY A 23 0.86 4.90 57.34
C GLY A 23 1.79 3.78 57.80
N LEU A 24 3.05 3.76 57.35
CA LEU A 24 4.07 2.84 57.86
C LEU A 24 4.77 3.46 59.09
N LYS A 25 4.42 3.01 60.31
CA LYS A 25 5.04 3.50 61.56
C LYS A 25 6.41 2.85 61.78
N ILE A 26 7.44 3.35 61.11
CA ILE A 26 8.84 3.00 61.39
C ILE A 26 9.40 4.04 62.37
N SER A 27 10.17 3.59 63.37
CA SER A 27 10.79 4.50 64.35
C SER A 27 11.65 5.53 63.62
N SER A 28 11.34 6.81 63.85
CA SER A 28 11.92 7.99 63.21
C SER A 28 13.36 8.29 63.65
N GLU A 29 14.05 7.36 64.31
CA GLU A 29 15.40 7.56 64.86
C GLU A 29 16.50 7.43 63.81
N ASN A 30 16.22 6.84 62.64
CA ASN A 30 17.17 6.72 61.56
C ASN A 30 16.56 7.31 60.28
N ASN A 31 17.24 8.27 59.65
CA ASN A 31 16.91 8.87 58.34
C ASN A 31 16.88 7.81 57.22
N MET A 32 15.90 6.91 57.24
CA MET A 32 15.80 5.77 56.34
C MET A 32 14.92 6.11 55.13
N VAL A 33 15.28 5.52 53.99
CA VAL A 33 14.54 5.59 52.74
C VAL A 33 14.31 4.17 52.22
N CYS A 34 13.23 3.96 51.47
CA CYS A 34 12.94 2.65 50.87
C CYS A 34 13.66 2.54 49.52
N LYS A 35 14.49 1.51 49.34
CA LYS A 35 15.02 1.14 48.01
C LYS A 35 13.98 0.33 47.25
N LEU A 36 13.64 0.77 46.05
CA LEU A 36 12.70 0.07 45.18
C LEU A 36 13.43 -1.01 44.39
N ASN A 37 13.05 -2.28 44.63
CA ASN A 37 13.55 -3.42 43.87
C ASN A 37 12.72 -3.73 42.61
N LYS A 38 11.46 -3.28 42.60
CA LYS A 38 10.52 -3.45 41.50
C LYS A 38 9.88 -2.11 41.17
N SER A 39 9.40 -1.97 39.93
CA SER A 39 8.70 -0.76 39.51
C SER A 39 7.37 -0.61 40.26
N ILE A 40 6.97 0.64 40.52
CA ILE A 40 5.69 0.99 41.15
C ILE A 40 4.95 2.01 40.29
N TYR A 41 3.65 2.18 40.52
CA TYR A 41 2.89 3.23 39.83
C TYR A 41 3.50 4.61 40.11
N GLY A 42 3.58 5.44 39.06
CA GLY A 42 4.14 6.80 39.14
C GLY A 42 5.59 6.95 38.72
N LEU A 43 6.39 5.87 38.65
CA LEU A 43 7.74 5.99 38.06
C LEU A 43 7.66 6.06 36.53
N LYS A 44 8.49 6.94 35.94
CA LYS A 44 8.59 7.11 34.48
C LYS A 44 9.00 5.83 33.73
N GLN A 45 9.73 4.93 34.39
CA GLN A 45 10.24 3.68 33.80
C GLN A 45 9.33 2.47 34.01
N SER A 46 8.27 2.57 34.82
CA SER A 46 7.46 1.41 35.22
C SER A 46 6.80 0.68 34.07
N SER A 47 6.23 1.42 33.12
CA SER A 47 5.59 0.83 31.93
C SER A 47 6.60 0.07 31.07
N ARG A 48 7.82 0.62 30.90
CA ARG A 48 8.90 -0.02 30.15
C ARG A 48 9.38 -1.30 30.83
N GLN A 49 9.59 -1.26 32.14
CA GLN A 49 10.08 -2.43 32.89
C GLN A 49 9.04 -3.56 32.92
N TRP A 50 7.76 -3.21 33.02
CA TRP A 50 6.68 -4.18 32.81
C TRP A 50 6.71 -4.79 31.41
N TYR A 51 6.76 -3.95 30.37
CA TYR A 51 6.79 -4.42 28.98
C TYR A 51 7.97 -5.37 28.71
N GLN A 52 9.18 -5.03 29.19
CA GLN A 52 10.36 -5.89 29.02
C GLN A 52 10.21 -7.24 29.75
N ARG A 53 9.58 -7.23 30.93
CA ARG A 53 9.34 -8.44 31.72
C ARG A 53 8.38 -9.41 31.01
N ILE A 54 7.27 -8.91 30.48
CA ILE A 54 6.30 -9.74 29.78
C ILE A 54 6.79 -10.14 28.38
N ASP A 55 7.45 -9.25 27.63
CA ASP A 55 8.10 -9.57 26.33
C ASP A 55 9.07 -10.74 26.49
N SER A 56 9.97 -10.67 27.49
CA SER A 56 10.94 -11.73 27.76
C SER A 56 10.27 -13.08 28.04
N PHE A 57 9.20 -13.08 28.82
CA PHE A 57 8.43 -14.30 29.11
C PHE A 57 7.72 -14.84 27.87
N LEU A 58 7.04 -13.98 27.10
CA LEU A 58 6.33 -14.39 25.88
C LEU A 58 7.29 -15.02 24.87
N LEU A 59 8.47 -14.43 24.68
CA LEU A 59 9.53 -14.99 23.83
C LEU A 59 10.02 -16.35 24.34
N GLN A 60 10.16 -16.53 25.66
CA GLN A 60 10.55 -17.81 26.26
C GLN A 60 9.53 -18.93 26.01
N ILE A 61 8.23 -18.60 26.02
CA ILE A 61 7.17 -19.56 25.69
C ILE A 61 6.89 -19.67 24.18
N ALA A 62 7.87 -19.27 23.35
CA ALA A 62 7.91 -19.39 21.89
C ALA A 62 6.91 -18.52 21.12
N PHE A 63 6.49 -17.38 21.68
CA PHE A 63 5.86 -16.34 20.85
C PHE A 63 6.92 -15.60 20.01
N THR A 64 6.45 -15.03 18.91
CA THR A 64 7.22 -14.10 18.08
C THR A 64 6.48 -12.77 17.99
N ARG A 65 7.20 -11.65 17.99
CA ARG A 65 6.59 -10.32 17.79
C ARG A 65 6.15 -10.15 16.34
N ALA A 66 4.99 -9.55 16.13
CA ALA A 66 4.53 -9.18 14.81
C ALA A 66 5.38 -8.00 14.30
N ASN A 67 5.80 -8.06 13.03
CA ASN A 67 6.59 -6.98 12.43
C ASN A 67 5.82 -5.65 12.35
N ALA A 68 4.48 -5.72 12.29
CA ALA A 68 3.63 -4.54 12.16
C ALA A 68 3.42 -3.80 13.49
N ASP A 69 3.38 -4.52 14.61
CA ASP A 69 3.16 -3.96 15.94
C ASP A 69 3.88 -4.82 16.99
N GLN A 70 4.78 -4.20 17.75
CA GLN A 70 5.60 -4.90 18.74
C GLN A 70 4.79 -5.37 19.96
N ASN A 71 3.58 -4.84 20.16
CA ASN A 71 2.65 -5.27 21.19
C ASN A 71 1.77 -6.45 20.76
N VAL A 72 1.87 -6.90 19.51
CA VAL A 72 1.16 -8.08 19.01
C VAL A 72 2.14 -9.22 18.87
N TYR A 73 1.84 -10.32 19.54
CA TYR A 73 2.63 -11.54 19.54
C TYR A 73 1.87 -12.66 18.85
N VAL A 74 2.59 -13.52 18.16
CA VAL A 74 2.04 -14.67 17.44
C VAL A 74 2.81 -15.93 17.81
N HIS A 75 2.07 -16.97 18.18
CA HIS A 75 2.58 -18.31 18.40
C HIS A 75 1.89 -19.26 17.42
N PHE A 76 2.67 -20.02 16.65
CA PHE A 76 2.19 -21.04 15.73
C PHE A 76 2.60 -22.42 16.23
N GLN A 77 1.66 -23.36 16.23
CA GLN A 77 1.89 -24.77 16.52
C GLN A 77 1.13 -25.60 15.48
N GLU A 78 1.85 -26.14 14.50
CA GLU A 78 1.27 -26.90 13.37
C GLU A 78 0.15 -26.10 12.67
N ASN A 79 -1.11 -26.56 12.79
CA ASN A 79 -2.30 -25.91 12.23
C ASN A 79 -3.02 -24.98 13.22
N ALA A 80 -2.49 -24.82 14.43
CA ALA A 80 -3.05 -23.94 15.45
C ALA A 80 -2.20 -22.68 15.61
N PHE A 81 -2.86 -21.57 15.96
CA PHE A 81 -2.19 -20.31 16.25
C PHE A 81 -2.81 -19.62 17.46
N VAL A 82 -2.03 -18.79 18.14
CA VAL A 82 -2.51 -17.83 19.14
C VAL A 82 -1.93 -16.47 18.80
N TYR A 83 -2.81 -15.50 18.62
CA TYR A 83 -2.48 -14.08 18.65
C TYR A 83 -2.69 -13.56 20.06
N LEU A 84 -1.72 -12.80 20.56
CA LEU A 84 -1.80 -12.08 21.82
C LEU A 84 -1.55 -10.61 21.52
N ALA A 85 -2.54 -9.75 21.73
CA ALA A 85 -2.36 -8.30 21.71
C ALA A 85 -2.29 -7.80 23.16
N LEU A 86 -1.17 -7.14 23.48
CA LEU A 86 -0.87 -6.61 24.80
C LEU A 86 -1.17 -5.11 24.84
N TYR A 87 -1.98 -4.69 25.80
CA TYR A 87 -2.19 -3.28 26.11
C TYR A 87 -2.03 -3.07 27.62
N VAL A 88 -0.81 -2.73 28.03
CA VAL A 88 -0.46 -2.50 29.44
C VAL A 88 -0.84 -3.74 30.28
N ASP A 89 -1.95 -3.69 31.03
CA ASP A 89 -2.41 -4.77 31.92
C ASP A 89 -3.33 -5.76 31.18
N ASP A 90 -3.94 -5.34 30.06
CA ASP A 90 -4.86 -6.14 29.26
C ASP A 90 -4.12 -7.02 28.23
N CYS A 91 -4.40 -8.32 28.25
CA CYS A 91 -3.96 -9.30 27.27
C CYS A 91 -5.17 -9.88 26.53
N ILE A 92 -5.32 -9.49 25.26
CA ILE A 92 -6.35 -10.00 24.35
C ILE A 92 -5.78 -11.20 23.61
N LEU A 93 -6.46 -12.34 23.69
CA LEU A 93 -6.04 -13.58 23.07
C LEU A 93 -7.04 -14.01 22.01
N ALA A 94 -6.55 -14.33 20.81
CA ALA A 94 -7.35 -14.88 19.72
C ALA A 94 -6.68 -16.15 19.17
N SER A 95 -7.45 -17.22 19.00
CA SER A 95 -6.93 -18.51 18.55
C SER A 95 -7.97 -19.27 17.73
N ASN A 96 -7.50 -20.11 16.82
CA ASN A 96 -8.32 -21.12 16.15
C ASN A 96 -8.38 -22.46 16.91
N SER A 97 -7.71 -22.59 18.07
CA SER A 97 -7.68 -23.81 18.88
C SER A 97 -7.88 -23.51 20.36
N LEU A 98 -9.00 -23.97 20.92
CA LEU A 98 -9.32 -23.74 22.34
C LEU A 98 -8.31 -24.45 23.26
N ARG A 99 -7.84 -25.65 22.88
CA ARG A 99 -6.83 -26.39 23.65
C ARG A 99 -5.51 -25.62 23.75
N LEU A 100 -5.04 -25.05 22.65
CA LEU A 100 -3.81 -24.26 22.63
C LEU A 100 -3.99 -22.96 23.45
N LEU A 101 -5.13 -22.30 23.28
CA LEU A 101 -5.47 -21.10 24.03
C LEU A 101 -5.46 -21.34 25.54
N THR A 102 -6.11 -22.41 26.02
CA THR A 102 -6.13 -22.76 27.46
C THR A 102 -4.73 -23.02 27.99
N LYS A 103 -3.90 -23.78 27.26
CA LYS A 103 -2.50 -24.03 27.65
C LYS A 103 -1.68 -22.74 27.77
N ILE A 104 -1.87 -21.78 26.86
CA ILE A 104 -1.20 -20.47 26.95
C ILE A 104 -1.73 -19.66 28.15
N LYS A 105 -3.05 -19.67 28.39
CA LYS A 105 -3.64 -19.01 29.56
C LYS A 105 -3.09 -19.57 30.87
N GLU A 106 -2.94 -20.89 30.99
CA GLU A 106 -2.34 -21.54 32.17
C GLU A 106 -0.89 -21.12 32.39
N LYS A 107 -0.07 -21.09 31.33
CA LYS A 107 1.31 -20.59 31.42
C LYS A 107 1.37 -19.13 31.88
N LEU A 108 0.49 -18.28 31.36
CA LEU A 108 0.42 -16.88 31.77
C LEU A 108 0.03 -16.73 33.24
N LYS A 109 -0.98 -17.49 33.71
CA LYS A 109 -1.41 -17.52 35.13
C LYS A 109 -0.36 -18.10 36.07
N ALA A 110 0.46 -19.03 35.60
CA ALA A 110 1.53 -19.61 36.40
C ALA A 110 2.67 -18.61 36.65
N GLU A 111 2.92 -17.72 35.68
CA GLU A 111 3.99 -16.72 35.76
C GLU A 111 3.55 -15.40 36.41
N PHE A 112 2.33 -14.96 36.11
CA PHE A 112 1.80 -13.67 36.53
C PHE A 112 0.46 -13.84 37.22
N GLU A 113 0.21 -13.06 38.27
CA GLU A 113 -1.11 -13.01 38.89
C GLU A 113 -2.09 -12.35 37.92
N MET A 114 -2.95 -13.15 37.28
CA MET A 114 -3.87 -12.69 36.25
C MET A 114 -5.29 -13.20 36.48
N VAL A 115 -6.26 -12.38 36.08
CA VAL A 115 -7.68 -12.74 36.03
C VAL A 115 -8.06 -13.09 34.59
N ASP A 116 -8.78 -14.19 34.41
CA ASP A 116 -9.40 -14.51 33.13
C ASP A 116 -10.81 -13.93 33.09
N LEU A 117 -11.02 -12.98 32.17
CA LEU A 117 -12.31 -12.31 31.96
C LEU A 117 -13.17 -13.03 30.91
N GLU A 118 -12.83 -14.28 30.58
CA GLU A 118 -13.54 -15.14 29.64
C GLU A 118 -13.64 -14.56 28.22
N GLU A 119 -14.83 -14.57 27.61
CA GLU A 119 -15.06 -13.99 26.29
C GLU A 119 -15.02 -12.46 26.33
N ILE A 120 -14.47 -11.88 25.27
CA ILE A 120 -14.30 -10.44 25.19
C ILE A 120 -15.63 -9.76 24.87
N HIS A 121 -16.14 -8.99 25.82
CA HIS A 121 -17.31 -8.13 25.62
C HIS A 121 -16.93 -6.64 25.58
N HIS A 122 -15.83 -6.28 26.26
CA HIS A 122 -15.34 -4.91 26.33
C HIS A 122 -13.82 -4.89 26.19
N CYS A 123 -13.30 -3.90 25.46
CA CYS A 123 -11.87 -3.75 25.22
C CYS A 123 -11.53 -2.30 24.92
N LEU A 124 -10.67 -1.65 25.71
CA LEU A 124 -10.22 -0.27 25.49
C LEU A 124 -11.39 0.72 25.29
N GLY A 125 -12.51 0.51 26.00
CA GLY A 125 -13.72 1.33 25.85
C GLY A 125 -14.52 1.08 24.55
N MET A 126 -14.19 0.02 23.80
CA MET A 126 -15.02 -0.53 22.73
C MET A 126 -15.83 -1.71 23.24
N GLU A 127 -16.99 -1.93 22.64
CA GLU A 127 -17.88 -3.05 22.89
C GLU A 127 -17.71 -4.07 21.76
N VAL A 128 -17.52 -5.33 22.13
CA VAL A 128 -17.36 -6.44 21.20
C VAL A 128 -18.54 -7.37 21.37
N ASP A 129 -19.26 -7.58 20.28
CA ASP A 129 -20.36 -8.52 20.20
C ASP A 129 -20.02 -9.61 19.18
N ARG A 130 -20.46 -10.84 19.43
CA ARG A 130 -20.09 -11.99 18.61
C ARG A 130 -21.22 -13.01 18.56
N ASN A 131 -21.58 -13.39 17.35
CA ASN A 131 -22.44 -14.54 17.10
C ASN A 131 -21.65 -15.63 16.38
N ARG A 132 -21.49 -16.80 17.02
CA ARG A 132 -20.75 -17.93 16.46
C ARG A 132 -21.57 -18.74 15.45
N GLU A 133 -22.89 -18.79 15.63
CA GLU A 133 -23.82 -19.52 14.75
C GLU A 133 -23.95 -18.81 13.41
N GLU A 134 -24.23 -17.50 13.45
CA GLU A 134 -24.27 -16.63 12.27
C GLU A 134 -22.87 -16.25 11.75
N GLY A 135 -21.83 -16.51 12.56
CA GLY A 135 -20.44 -16.37 12.17
C GLY A 135 -19.97 -14.93 12.00
N TRP A 136 -20.35 -14.01 12.88
CA TRP A 136 -19.87 -12.61 12.83
C TRP A 136 -19.36 -12.08 14.17
N ILE A 137 -18.53 -11.04 14.09
CA ILE A 137 -18.04 -10.24 15.21
C ILE A 137 -18.32 -8.77 14.89
N ARG A 138 -18.83 -8.01 15.85
CA ARG A 138 -19.10 -6.58 15.77
C ARG A 138 -18.27 -5.83 16.79
N ILE A 139 -17.74 -4.68 16.40
CA ILE A 139 -17.02 -3.77 17.29
C ILE A 139 -17.69 -2.40 17.21
N SER A 140 -18.07 -1.85 18.36
CA SER A 140 -18.84 -0.59 18.45
C SER A 140 -18.48 0.22 19.69
N GLN A 141 -18.99 1.46 19.81
CA GLN A 141 -18.74 2.37 20.93
C GLN A 141 -20.00 3.12 21.43
N PRO A 142 -21.18 2.48 21.55
CA PRO A 142 -22.43 3.19 21.85
C PRO A 142 -22.40 3.88 23.22
N ARG A 143 -21.92 3.21 24.29
CA ARG A 143 -21.82 3.85 25.63
C ARG A 143 -20.91 5.07 25.62
N TYR A 144 -19.75 4.98 24.98
CA TYR A 144 -18.83 6.11 24.83
C TYR A 144 -19.51 7.28 24.10
N LEU A 145 -20.19 7.01 22.98
CA LEU A 145 -20.88 8.05 22.21
C LEU A 145 -22.00 8.73 23.00
N VAL A 146 -22.80 7.96 23.74
CA VAL A 146 -23.85 8.49 24.62
C VAL A 146 -23.26 9.39 25.71
N GLU A 147 -22.18 8.96 26.36
CA GLU A 147 -21.47 9.77 27.36
C GLU A 147 -20.95 11.08 26.77
N LYS A 148 -20.36 11.06 25.56
CA LYS A 148 -19.87 12.28 24.91
C LYS A 148 -21.00 13.19 24.45
N LEU A 149 -22.11 12.63 23.96
CA LEU A 149 -23.31 13.42 23.64
C LEU A 149 -23.84 14.14 24.88
N ALA A 150 -23.92 13.46 26.03
CA ALA A 150 -24.31 14.10 27.29
C ALA A 150 -23.31 15.18 27.71
N ARG A 151 -22.00 14.88 27.71
CA ARG A 151 -20.93 15.81 28.12
C ARG A 151 -20.94 17.14 27.34
N PHE A 152 -21.29 17.12 26.06
CA PHE A 152 -21.31 18.30 25.21
C PHE A 152 -22.71 18.91 25.01
N ASN A 153 -23.70 18.54 25.85
CA ASN A 153 -25.09 19.02 25.78
C ASN A 153 -25.77 18.71 24.43
N MET A 154 -25.52 17.52 23.89
CA MET A 154 -26.03 17.02 22.60
C MET A 154 -26.88 15.76 22.74
N ALA A 155 -27.25 15.32 23.95
CA ALA A 155 -28.06 14.11 24.17
C ALA A 155 -29.43 14.17 23.48
N ASP A 156 -30.10 15.33 23.57
CA ASP A 156 -31.44 15.57 23.03
C ASP A 156 -31.43 16.29 21.67
N CYS A 157 -30.27 16.31 20.99
CA CYS A 157 -30.16 16.97 19.71
C CYS A 157 -30.94 16.22 18.62
N LYS A 158 -31.52 16.96 17.66
CA LYS A 158 -32.20 16.35 16.50
C LYS A 158 -31.16 15.67 15.59
N PRO A 159 -31.30 14.37 15.29
CA PRO A 159 -30.40 13.66 14.37
C PRO A 159 -30.31 14.32 12.99
N ILE A 160 -29.25 13.97 12.25
CA ILE A 160 -29.07 14.38 10.85
C ILE A 160 -28.32 13.30 10.07
N ASP A 161 -28.57 13.20 8.77
CA ASP A 161 -28.10 12.05 7.98
C ASP A 161 -26.65 12.15 7.50
N THR A 162 -26.03 13.34 7.57
CA THR A 162 -24.64 13.52 7.11
C THR A 162 -23.75 14.20 8.16
N PRO A 163 -22.51 13.73 8.35
CA PRO A 163 -21.60 14.28 9.35
C PRO A 163 -21.08 15.68 8.98
N MET A 164 -21.16 16.06 7.70
CA MET A 164 -20.77 17.37 7.19
C MET A 164 -21.78 17.84 6.13
N GLU A 165 -21.93 19.16 6.00
CA GLU A 165 -22.77 19.75 4.96
C GLU A 165 -22.11 19.59 3.59
N PRO A 166 -22.88 19.22 2.54
CA PRO A 166 -22.41 19.31 1.16
C PRO A 166 -21.90 20.73 0.89
N ASP A 167 -20.74 20.85 0.24
CA ASP A 167 -20.10 22.12 -0.14
C ASP A 167 -19.64 23.07 0.98
N LEU A 168 -19.82 22.71 2.26
CA LEU A 168 -19.29 23.51 3.37
C LEU A 168 -17.75 23.50 3.34
N LYS A 169 -17.16 24.67 3.13
CA LYS A 169 -15.71 24.87 3.15
C LYS A 169 -15.33 25.73 4.35
N LEU A 170 -14.74 25.07 5.35
CA LEU A 170 -14.19 25.74 6.53
C LEU A 170 -12.87 26.43 6.17
N SER A 171 -12.66 27.61 6.74
CA SER A 171 -11.51 28.49 6.47
C SER A 171 -10.99 29.12 7.76
N THR A 172 -9.71 29.51 7.77
CA THR A 172 -9.16 30.35 8.84
C THR A 172 -9.81 31.72 8.91
N LEU A 173 -10.48 32.17 7.84
CA LEU A 173 -11.30 33.37 7.85
C LEU A 173 -12.52 33.25 8.77
N ASP A 174 -12.97 32.02 9.06
CA ASP A 174 -14.07 31.76 10.00
C ASP A 174 -13.59 31.73 11.47
N SER A 175 -12.28 31.91 11.71
CA SER A 175 -11.72 32.03 13.05
C SER A 175 -11.92 33.45 13.59
N PRO A 176 -11.99 33.63 14.93
CA PRO A 176 -12.11 34.94 15.55
C PRO A 176 -10.96 35.85 15.14
N ASN A 177 -11.30 37.04 14.66
CA ASN A 177 -10.33 38.06 14.23
C ASN A 177 -10.44 39.36 15.05
N SER A 178 -11.41 39.44 15.97
CA SER A 178 -11.58 40.55 16.91
C SER A 178 -11.61 40.07 18.37
N VAL A 179 -11.36 41.00 19.29
CA VAL A 179 -11.44 40.73 20.75
C VAL A 179 -12.86 40.30 21.14
N GLY A 180 -13.89 40.88 20.52
CA GLY A 180 -15.29 40.52 20.77
C GLY A 180 -15.62 39.09 20.36
N GLU A 181 -15.27 38.69 19.13
CA GLU A 181 -15.48 37.32 18.64
C GLU A 181 -14.68 36.29 19.45
N SER A 182 -13.49 36.66 19.91
CA SER A 182 -12.64 35.80 20.73
C SER A 182 -13.27 35.51 22.09
N GLU A 183 -13.93 36.50 22.70
CA GLU A 183 -14.62 36.35 23.98
C GLU A 183 -15.88 35.47 23.84
N GLU A 184 -16.59 35.55 22.70
CA GLU A 184 -17.76 34.69 22.42
C GLU A 184 -17.41 33.19 22.32
N VAL A 185 -16.21 32.85 21.83
CA VAL A 185 -15.79 31.45 21.65
C VAL A 185 -14.92 30.91 22.78
N LYS A 186 -14.49 31.76 23.72
CA LYS A 186 -13.53 31.44 24.78
C LYS A 186 -13.93 30.24 25.65
N ASN A 187 -15.22 30.10 25.93
CA ASN A 187 -15.75 29.04 26.78
C ASN A 187 -16.20 27.79 25.99
N ILE A 188 -15.99 27.75 24.67
CA ILE A 188 -16.37 26.60 23.85
C ILE A 188 -15.32 25.48 24.02
N PRO A 189 -15.70 24.27 24.47
CA PRO A 189 -14.77 23.17 24.68
C PRO A 189 -14.38 22.47 23.36
N TYR A 190 -13.93 23.25 22.36
CA TYR A 190 -13.72 22.79 20.98
C TYR A 190 -12.69 21.66 20.90
N GLN A 191 -11.51 21.85 21.49
CA GLN A 191 -10.43 20.85 21.44
C GLN A 191 -10.83 19.54 22.13
N ALA A 192 -11.52 19.62 23.27
CA ALA A 192 -12.02 18.45 23.99
C ALA A 192 -13.09 17.70 23.17
N ALA A 193 -13.98 18.42 22.48
CA ALA A 193 -14.98 17.85 21.61
C ALA A 193 -14.35 17.15 20.40
N VAL A 194 -13.44 17.82 19.68
CA VAL A 194 -12.79 17.22 18.52
C VAL A 194 -11.89 16.05 18.93
N GLY A 195 -11.18 16.13 20.06
CA GLY A 195 -10.41 14.99 20.60
C GLY A 195 -11.29 13.78 20.93
N SER A 196 -12.49 14.01 21.46
CA SER A 196 -13.47 12.93 21.71
C SER A 196 -13.97 12.30 20.41
N LEU A 197 -14.23 13.12 19.39
CA LEU A 197 -14.63 12.64 18.06
C LEU A 197 -13.50 11.89 17.35
N MET A 198 -12.24 12.31 17.52
CA MET A 198 -11.08 11.61 16.97
C MET A 198 -10.94 10.19 17.53
N TRP A 199 -11.21 9.98 18.81
CA TRP A 199 -11.19 8.64 19.39
C TRP A 199 -12.23 7.73 18.73
N ALA A 200 -13.48 8.19 18.62
CA ALA A 200 -14.54 7.44 17.93
C ALA A 200 -14.15 7.13 16.47
N MET A 201 -13.61 8.12 15.76
CA MET A 201 -13.13 7.99 14.39
C MET A 201 -12.06 6.91 14.23
N VAL A 202 -11.05 6.89 15.12
CA VAL A 202 -9.91 5.97 15.02
C VAL A 202 -10.31 4.54 15.36
N CYS A 203 -11.23 4.36 16.31
CA CYS A 203 -11.59 3.03 16.82
C CYS A 203 -12.68 2.35 15.98
N THR A 204 -13.83 3.01 15.76
CA THR A 204 -15.03 2.32 15.22
C THR A 204 -15.82 3.11 14.19
N ARG A 205 -15.54 4.40 13.98
CA ARG A 205 -16.33 5.30 13.13
C ARG A 205 -15.56 5.84 11.92
N PRO A 206 -15.23 5.01 10.93
CA PRO A 206 -14.59 5.46 9.70
C PRO A 206 -15.41 6.52 8.95
N ASP A 207 -16.74 6.47 9.07
CA ASP A 207 -17.71 7.32 8.39
C ASP A 207 -17.63 8.81 8.79
N ILE A 208 -17.15 9.13 9.99
CA ILE A 208 -16.95 10.52 10.42
C ILE A 208 -15.53 11.04 10.08
N SER A 209 -14.65 10.20 9.53
CA SER A 209 -13.22 10.51 9.42
C SER A 209 -12.92 11.79 8.65
N PHE A 210 -13.64 12.01 7.56
CA PHE A 210 -13.48 13.23 6.77
C PHE A 210 -13.92 14.47 7.55
N ALA A 211 -15.10 14.44 8.16
CA ALA A 211 -15.65 15.59 8.89
C ALA A 211 -14.77 15.96 10.09
N VAL A 212 -14.34 14.97 10.88
CA VAL A 212 -13.45 15.16 12.03
C VAL A 212 -12.10 15.73 11.58
N SER A 213 -11.52 15.20 10.50
CA SER A 213 -10.25 15.70 9.96
C SER A 213 -10.34 17.13 9.44
N SER A 214 -11.52 17.54 8.93
CA SER A 214 -11.77 18.92 8.50
C SER A 214 -11.79 19.89 9.69
N VAL A 215 -12.57 19.59 10.74
CA VAL A 215 -12.68 20.46 11.93
C VAL A 215 -11.40 20.47 12.79
N ALA A 216 -10.62 19.38 12.76
CA ALA A 216 -9.34 19.28 13.47
C ALA A 216 -8.32 20.34 13.07
N GLN A 217 -8.42 20.90 11.87
CA GLN A 217 -7.47 21.90 11.36
C GLN A 217 -7.51 23.22 12.13
N PHE A 218 -8.60 23.49 12.86
CA PHE A 218 -8.87 24.75 13.54
C PHE A 218 -8.77 24.63 15.06
N MET A 219 -8.15 23.56 15.58
CA MET A 219 -8.00 23.34 17.03
C MET A 219 -7.28 24.49 17.75
N SER A 220 -6.38 25.21 17.07
CA SER A 220 -5.60 26.29 17.65
C SER A 220 -6.38 27.60 17.80
N ASN A 221 -7.29 27.90 16.87
CA ASN A 221 -8.11 29.12 16.87
C ASN A 221 -9.51 28.84 16.27
N PRO A 222 -10.41 28.15 17.01
CA PRO A 222 -11.72 27.77 16.50
C PRO A 222 -12.70 28.95 16.53
N GLY A 223 -13.62 28.97 15.57
CA GLY A 223 -14.67 29.99 15.45
C GLY A 223 -16.08 29.38 15.55
N LEU A 224 -17.12 30.21 15.51
CA LEU A 224 -18.50 29.74 15.64
C LEU A 224 -18.94 28.82 14.49
N THR A 225 -18.49 29.09 13.26
CA THR A 225 -18.73 28.21 12.10
C THR A 225 -18.09 26.84 12.30
N HIS A 226 -16.86 26.80 12.81
CA HIS A 226 -16.16 25.58 13.18
C HIS A 226 -16.94 24.81 14.27
N TRP A 227 -17.45 25.49 15.30
CA TRP A 227 -18.23 24.86 16.36
C TRP A 227 -19.57 24.32 15.86
N LYS A 228 -20.25 25.02 14.94
CA LYS A 228 -21.47 24.51 14.29
C LYS A 228 -21.19 23.21 13.53
N ALA A 229 -20.06 23.13 12.82
CA ALA A 229 -19.65 21.90 12.13
C ALA A 229 -19.40 20.73 13.11
N VAL A 230 -18.73 20.98 14.25
CA VAL A 230 -18.56 19.96 15.30
C VAL A 230 -19.90 19.48 15.86
N LYS A 231 -20.82 20.40 16.16
CA LYS A 231 -22.17 20.06 16.61
C LYS A 231 -22.94 19.23 15.58
N ARG A 232 -22.75 19.48 14.28
CA ARG A 232 -23.34 18.65 13.22
C ARG A 232 -22.84 17.20 13.29
N ILE A 233 -21.54 16.99 13.51
CA ILE A 233 -20.97 15.63 13.66
C ILE A 233 -21.65 14.91 14.84
N PHE A 234 -21.85 15.57 15.98
CA PHE A 234 -22.58 14.99 17.11
C PHE A 234 -24.04 14.66 16.77
N ARG A 235 -24.75 15.53 16.04
CA ARG A 235 -26.11 15.25 15.57
C ARG A 235 -26.17 14.01 14.68
N TYR A 236 -25.18 13.84 13.81
CA TYR A 236 -25.07 12.64 12.99
C TYR A 236 -24.81 11.39 13.83
N LEU A 237 -23.88 11.46 14.78
CA LEU A 237 -23.60 10.37 15.71
C LEU A 237 -24.84 9.97 16.53
N ARG A 238 -25.69 10.94 16.91
CA ARG A 238 -26.94 10.67 17.63
C ARG A 238 -27.90 9.77 16.84
N GLY A 239 -27.96 9.96 15.52
CA GLY A 239 -28.80 9.15 14.62
C GLY A 239 -28.18 7.82 14.20
N THR A 240 -26.92 7.58 14.55
CA THR A 240 -26.12 6.43 14.06
C THR A 240 -25.37 5.75 15.21
N LEU A 241 -25.98 5.71 16.41
CA LEU A 241 -25.37 5.11 17.60
C LEU A 241 -25.19 3.59 17.49
N ASP A 242 -26.03 2.95 16.68
CA ASP A 242 -26.09 1.52 16.39
C ASP A 242 -25.07 1.07 15.33
N PHE A 243 -24.39 2.01 14.68
CA PHE A 243 -23.38 1.69 13.66
C PHE A 243 -22.18 0.98 14.31
N SER A 244 -21.72 -0.09 13.66
CA SER A 244 -20.63 -0.94 14.13
C SER A 244 -19.76 -1.44 12.97
N LEU A 245 -18.51 -1.79 13.29
CA LEU A 245 -17.66 -2.53 12.37
C LEU A 245 -18.04 -4.01 12.44
N VAL A 246 -18.49 -4.58 11.32
CA VAL A 246 -18.92 -5.98 11.25
C VAL A 246 -17.89 -6.81 10.46
N PHE A 247 -17.45 -7.90 11.06
CA PHE A 247 -16.58 -8.90 10.44
C PHE A 247 -17.33 -10.23 10.37
N THR A 248 -17.59 -10.71 9.16
CA THR A 248 -18.35 -11.95 8.93
C THR A 248 -17.44 -13.07 8.46
N ARG A 249 -17.83 -14.31 8.78
CA ARG A 249 -17.24 -15.51 8.20
C ARG A 249 -17.61 -15.54 6.72
N VAL A 250 -16.61 -15.74 5.88
CA VAL A 250 -16.78 -15.88 4.43
C VAL A 250 -16.26 -17.23 3.98
N ASP A 251 -17.03 -17.94 3.16
CA ASP A 251 -16.64 -19.25 2.64
C ASP A 251 -15.56 -19.15 1.57
N LYS A 252 -15.60 -18.07 0.78
CA LYS A 252 -14.56 -17.70 -0.19
C LYS A 252 -13.96 -16.36 0.22
N PRO A 253 -12.71 -16.32 0.71
CA PRO A 253 -12.09 -15.06 1.06
C PRO A 253 -11.94 -14.20 -0.20
N SER A 254 -12.63 -13.07 -0.26
CA SER A 254 -12.40 -12.05 -1.28
C SER A 254 -11.02 -11.39 -1.14
N GLY A 255 -10.32 -11.72 -0.06
CA GLY A 255 -9.06 -11.13 0.30
C GLY A 255 -9.27 -9.66 0.63
N LEU A 256 -8.40 -8.85 0.07
CA LEU A 256 -8.18 -7.49 0.49
C LEU A 256 -8.81 -6.59 -0.57
N THR A 257 -9.93 -5.91 -0.26
CA THR A 257 -10.56 -4.84 -1.09
C THR A 257 -10.58 -3.45 -0.46
N GLY A 258 -10.11 -2.41 -1.14
CA GLY A 258 -10.01 -1.11 -0.51
C GLY A 258 -10.24 0.02 -1.47
N TYR A 259 -10.18 1.21 -0.92
CA TYR A 259 -10.79 2.41 -1.42
C TYR A 259 -9.86 3.56 -1.12
N SER A 260 -9.59 4.45 -2.08
CA SER A 260 -8.90 5.70 -1.84
C SER A 260 -9.57 6.79 -2.65
N ASP A 261 -9.68 7.95 -2.03
CA ASP A 261 -10.23 9.15 -2.62
C ASP A 261 -9.33 10.33 -2.25
N ALA A 262 -9.33 11.37 -3.09
CA ALA A 262 -8.74 12.63 -2.72
C ALA A 262 -9.48 13.78 -3.38
N VAL A 263 -9.47 14.91 -2.70
CA VAL A 263 -10.03 16.18 -3.17
C VAL A 263 -8.88 17.17 -3.36
N SER A 264 -8.70 17.64 -4.59
CA SER A 264 -7.67 18.63 -4.94
C SER A 264 -8.05 20.02 -4.47
N GLY A 265 -7.11 20.71 -3.82
CA GLY A 265 -7.32 22.09 -3.36
C GLY A 265 -8.49 22.27 -2.38
N GLY A 266 -8.88 21.20 -1.67
CA GLY A 266 -10.04 21.18 -0.77
C GLY A 266 -9.89 22.10 0.44
N CYS A 267 -8.66 22.38 0.89
CA CYS A 267 -8.39 23.39 1.91
C CYS A 267 -8.31 24.77 1.26
N LEU A 268 -9.23 25.69 1.62
CA LEU A 268 -9.23 27.06 1.10
C LEU A 268 -7.95 27.81 1.48
N ASP A 269 -7.47 27.64 2.71
CA ASP A 269 -6.32 28.39 3.25
C ASP A 269 -4.98 28.00 2.61
N THR A 270 -4.73 26.70 2.50
CA THR A 270 -3.42 26.18 2.08
C THR A 270 -3.40 25.68 0.64
N ARG A 271 -4.58 25.57 0.00
CA ARG A 271 -4.78 24.94 -1.32
C ARG A 271 -4.24 23.50 -1.40
N ARG A 272 -3.98 22.87 -0.24
CA ARG A 272 -3.53 21.48 -0.14
C ARG A 272 -4.71 20.54 -0.32
N SER A 273 -4.42 19.40 -0.93
CA SER A 273 -5.40 18.34 -1.15
C SER A 273 -5.66 17.55 0.13
N THR A 274 -6.85 16.98 0.26
CA THR A 274 -7.18 16.00 1.29
C THR A 274 -7.29 14.65 0.62
N SER A 275 -6.52 13.65 1.09
CA SER A 275 -6.60 12.27 0.62
C SER A 275 -7.05 11.35 1.74
N GLY A 276 -7.93 10.41 1.43
CA GLY A 276 -8.38 9.37 2.33
C GLY A 276 -8.27 7.99 1.71
N TYR A 277 -8.31 6.97 2.58
CA TYR A 277 -8.47 5.58 2.18
C TYR A 277 -9.37 4.84 3.15
N CYS A 278 -9.93 3.73 2.70
CA CYS A 278 -10.66 2.76 3.50
C CYS A 278 -10.34 1.36 2.97
N PHE A 279 -9.96 0.45 3.84
CA PHE A 279 -9.45 -0.86 3.52
C PHE A 279 -10.32 -1.92 4.19
N GLN A 280 -10.79 -2.90 3.42
CA GLN A 280 -11.61 -4.01 3.88
C GLN A 280 -10.93 -5.36 3.65
N LEU A 281 -10.90 -6.20 4.68
CA LEU A 281 -10.51 -7.60 4.56
C LEU A 281 -11.78 -8.44 4.60
N ASN A 282 -12.02 -9.22 3.55
CA ASN A 282 -13.19 -10.11 3.44
C ASN A 282 -14.53 -9.39 3.69
N GLY A 283 -14.66 -8.14 3.21
CA GLY A 283 -15.84 -7.30 3.39
C GLY A 283 -15.87 -6.49 4.70
N GLY A 284 -15.06 -6.86 5.71
CA GLY A 284 -14.96 -6.11 6.97
C GLY A 284 -13.93 -4.99 6.90
N THR A 285 -14.29 -3.77 7.31
CA THR A 285 -13.39 -2.61 7.32
C THR A 285 -12.32 -2.72 8.41
N ILE A 286 -11.04 -2.68 8.03
CA ILE A 286 -9.90 -2.90 8.93
C ILE A 286 -8.96 -1.70 9.09
N SER A 287 -8.96 -0.75 8.16
CA SER A 287 -8.07 0.42 8.23
C SER A 287 -8.60 1.55 7.37
N TRP A 288 -8.50 2.79 7.86
CA TRP A 288 -9.01 3.96 7.16
C TRP A 288 -8.25 5.21 7.57
N THR A 289 -8.31 6.23 6.72
CA THR A 289 -7.79 7.56 7.04
C THR A 289 -8.46 8.63 6.20
N SER A 290 -8.44 9.86 6.71
CA SER A 290 -8.63 11.07 5.91
C SER A 290 -7.59 12.09 6.36
N LYS A 291 -6.78 12.62 5.45
CA LYS A 291 -5.65 13.48 5.82
C LYS A 291 -5.34 14.53 4.78
N LYS A 292 -5.08 15.75 5.24
CA LYS A 292 -4.52 16.83 4.42
C LYS A 292 -3.06 16.51 4.03
N GLN A 293 -2.75 16.59 2.74
CA GLN A 293 -1.42 16.32 2.20
C GLN A 293 -0.39 17.36 2.68
N LYS A 294 0.87 16.95 2.80
CA LYS A 294 1.96 17.82 3.28
C LYS A 294 2.45 18.80 2.19
N SER A 295 2.29 18.45 0.92
CA SER A 295 2.69 19.27 -0.23
C SER A 295 1.49 19.64 -1.10
N THR A 296 1.60 20.76 -1.82
CA THR A 296 0.69 21.15 -2.89
C THR A 296 1.23 20.60 -4.21
N SER A 297 0.55 19.64 -4.84
CA SER A 297 0.85 19.29 -6.23
C SER A 297 -0.08 20.10 -7.14
N LYS A 298 0.51 21.01 -7.91
CA LYS A 298 -0.11 21.58 -9.11
C LYS A 298 0.79 21.18 -10.27
N THR A 299 0.23 20.51 -11.29
CA THR A 299 0.82 20.56 -12.63
C THR A 299 0.84 22.03 -13.04
N LEU A 300 2.03 22.59 -13.23
CA LEU A 300 2.18 23.94 -13.77
C LEU A 300 1.57 23.96 -15.19
N PRO A 301 0.81 25.01 -15.57
CA PRO A 301 0.30 25.16 -16.94
C PRO A 301 1.39 25.43 -17.99
N THR A 302 2.66 25.41 -17.60
CA THR A 302 3.80 25.85 -18.42
C THR A 302 4.86 24.75 -18.51
N GLU A 303 5.53 24.65 -19.66
CA GLU A 303 6.66 23.73 -19.93
C GLU A 303 7.94 24.04 -19.11
N LYS A 304 7.82 24.79 -18.02
CA LYS A 304 8.94 25.21 -17.17
C LYS A 304 8.90 24.47 -15.84
N THR A 305 10.04 23.94 -15.43
CA THR A 305 10.17 23.30 -14.11
C THR A 305 10.04 24.34 -12.99
N PRO A 306 9.59 23.96 -11.79
CA PRO A 306 9.56 24.86 -10.64
C PRO A 306 10.93 25.50 -10.35
N TYR A 307 12.03 24.78 -10.60
CA TYR A 307 13.40 25.28 -10.46
C TYR A 307 13.72 26.40 -11.47
N GLU A 308 13.32 26.24 -12.73
CA GLU A 308 13.49 27.27 -13.78
C GLU A 308 12.69 28.54 -13.47
N LEU A 309 11.50 28.42 -12.90
CA LEU A 309 10.69 29.59 -12.50
C LEU A 309 11.30 30.33 -11.31
N TRP A 310 11.89 29.60 -10.36
CA TRP A 310 12.47 30.16 -9.15
C TRP A 310 13.86 30.76 -9.38
N GLN A 311 14.74 30.04 -10.07
CA GLN A 311 16.15 30.40 -10.27
C GLN A 311 16.40 31.14 -11.59
N ARG A 312 15.39 31.25 -12.46
CA ARG A 312 15.51 31.74 -13.85
C ARG A 312 16.60 31.04 -14.67
N GLN A 313 17.02 29.85 -14.25
CA GLN A 313 18.06 29.05 -14.87
C GLN A 313 17.59 27.60 -14.98
N LYS A 314 17.89 26.96 -16.12
CA LYS A 314 17.63 25.52 -16.30
C LYS A 314 18.50 24.71 -15.32
N PRO A 315 17.94 23.69 -14.65
CA PRO A 315 18.74 22.83 -13.77
C PRO A 315 19.86 22.15 -14.57
N ASP A 316 21.05 22.02 -13.99
CA ASP A 316 22.13 21.27 -14.60
C ASP A 316 21.86 19.75 -14.46
N LEU A 317 21.37 19.14 -15.52
CA LEU A 317 21.03 17.72 -15.58
C LEU A 317 22.21 16.84 -16.03
N ARG A 318 23.45 17.35 -16.12
CA ARG A 318 24.62 16.56 -16.60
C ARG A 318 24.88 15.28 -15.81
N ASN A 319 24.57 15.30 -14.51
CA ASN A 319 24.71 14.12 -13.64
C ASN A 319 23.48 13.21 -13.69
N LEU A 320 22.41 13.62 -14.39
CA LEU A 320 21.21 12.81 -14.55
C LEU A 320 21.44 11.75 -15.64
N GLN A 321 21.34 10.47 -15.27
CA GLN A 321 21.58 9.33 -16.14
C GLN A 321 20.35 8.43 -16.12
N VAL A 322 20.05 7.79 -17.25
CA VAL A 322 18.88 6.92 -17.38
C VAL A 322 19.12 5.64 -16.58
N PHE A 323 18.23 5.34 -15.62
CA PHE A 323 18.26 4.08 -14.90
C PHE A 323 18.30 2.90 -15.87
N GLY A 324 19.19 1.94 -15.63
CA GLY A 324 19.39 0.79 -16.52
C GLY A 324 20.42 1.01 -17.62
N CYS A 325 21.00 2.20 -17.80
CA CYS A 325 22.03 2.41 -18.83
C CYS A 325 23.32 1.63 -18.50
N THR A 326 24.09 1.28 -19.54
CA THR A 326 25.39 0.62 -19.37
C THR A 326 26.42 1.63 -18.90
N ALA A 327 27.08 1.29 -17.80
CA ALA A 327 28.01 2.16 -17.07
C ALA A 327 29.29 1.38 -16.73
N PHE A 328 30.46 2.01 -16.81
CA PHE A 328 31.74 1.38 -16.49
C PHE A 328 32.31 2.00 -15.22
N ALA A 329 32.36 1.21 -14.14
CA ALA A 329 32.93 1.65 -12.87
C ALA A 329 34.44 1.38 -12.83
N HIS A 330 35.24 2.36 -12.43
CA HIS A 330 36.69 2.21 -12.31
C HIS A 330 37.09 1.28 -11.15
N ILE A 331 38.09 0.43 -11.37
CA ILE A 331 38.66 -0.47 -10.35
C ILE A 331 39.96 0.15 -9.82
N GLU A 332 40.03 0.37 -8.51
CA GLU A 332 41.20 0.96 -7.85
C GLU A 332 42.47 0.10 -8.02
N LYS A 333 43.64 0.75 -8.09
CA LYS A 333 44.92 0.08 -8.34
C LYS A 333 45.29 -0.99 -7.30
N GLY A 334 44.79 -0.90 -6.06
CA GLY A 334 45.04 -1.89 -5.01
C GLY A 334 44.28 -3.21 -5.17
N HIS A 335 43.24 -3.23 -6.01
CA HIS A 335 42.35 -4.39 -6.22
C HIS A 335 42.55 -5.05 -7.58
N ARG A 336 43.67 -4.77 -8.27
CA ARG A 336 43.96 -5.29 -9.62
C ARG A 336 45.46 -5.52 -9.83
N GLY A 337 45.80 -6.62 -10.51
CA GLY A 337 47.15 -6.91 -11.00
C GLY A 337 47.55 -6.05 -12.21
N LYS A 338 48.81 -6.17 -12.66
CA LYS A 338 49.37 -5.35 -13.75
C LYS A 338 48.64 -5.52 -15.09
N ILE A 339 48.00 -6.68 -15.29
CA ILE A 339 47.34 -7.09 -16.54
C ILE A 339 45.80 -7.08 -16.41
N ASP A 340 45.27 -6.77 -15.23
CA ASP A 340 43.83 -6.83 -14.97
C ASP A 340 43.05 -5.63 -15.54
N PRO A 341 41.75 -5.81 -15.87
CA PRO A 341 40.90 -4.74 -16.38
C PRO A 341 40.87 -3.51 -15.46
N LYS A 342 40.86 -2.31 -16.04
CA LYS A 342 40.85 -1.04 -15.28
C LYS A 342 39.45 -0.57 -14.87
N SER A 343 38.41 -1.22 -15.40
CA SER A 343 37.00 -0.90 -15.16
C SER A 343 36.13 -2.14 -15.32
N VAL A 344 35.03 -2.18 -14.59
CA VAL A 344 34.01 -3.23 -14.69
C VAL A 344 32.74 -2.68 -15.34
N GLU A 345 32.13 -3.48 -16.21
CA GLU A 345 30.86 -3.16 -16.84
C GLU A 345 29.70 -3.37 -15.86
N CYS A 346 28.84 -2.37 -15.78
CA CYS A 346 27.75 -2.27 -14.83
C CYS A 346 26.46 -1.74 -15.48
N VAL A 347 25.36 -1.90 -14.75
CA VAL A 347 24.04 -1.30 -15.02
C VAL A 347 23.82 -0.19 -14.00
N PHE A 348 23.44 1.00 -14.46
CA PHE A 348 23.16 2.12 -13.57
C PHE A 348 21.88 1.89 -12.75
N LEU A 349 21.98 1.89 -11.42
CA LEU A 349 20.85 1.66 -10.52
C LEU A 349 20.35 2.93 -9.83
N GLY A 350 21.06 4.05 -9.91
CA GLY A 350 20.68 5.31 -9.27
C GLY A 350 21.84 5.99 -8.57
N TYR A 351 21.52 6.96 -7.71
CA TYR A 351 22.52 7.77 -7.00
C TYR A 351 22.81 7.21 -5.62
N SER A 352 24.06 7.32 -5.17
CA SER A 352 24.41 6.97 -3.78
C SER A 352 23.65 7.91 -2.84
N THR A 353 23.05 7.33 -1.79
CA THR A 353 22.34 8.09 -0.74
C THR A 353 23.28 8.59 0.35
N THR A 354 24.54 8.15 0.35
CA THR A 354 25.52 8.39 1.40
C THR A 354 26.69 9.28 0.94
N ALA A 355 26.96 9.36 -0.38
CA ALA A 355 28.01 10.19 -0.94
C ALA A 355 27.68 10.73 -2.35
N LYS A 356 28.44 11.74 -2.81
CA LYS A 356 28.42 12.17 -4.22
C LYS A 356 29.03 11.09 -5.11
N GLY A 357 28.20 10.17 -5.58
CA GLY A 357 28.59 9.04 -6.43
C GLY A 357 27.38 8.30 -7.00
N TYR A 358 27.65 7.31 -7.84
CA TYR A 358 26.66 6.52 -8.56
C TYR A 358 26.58 5.12 -7.96
N ARG A 359 25.35 4.58 -7.87
CA ARG A 359 25.06 3.20 -7.52
C ARG A 359 24.91 2.41 -8.81
N VAL A 360 25.74 1.39 -8.99
CA VAL A 360 25.80 0.58 -10.22
C VAL A 360 25.85 -0.89 -9.87
N GLN A 361 25.19 -1.74 -10.66
CA GLN A 361 25.22 -3.18 -10.51
C GLN A 361 26.21 -3.77 -11.50
N ARG A 362 27.19 -4.55 -11.06
CA ARG A 362 28.05 -5.26 -12.02
C ARG A 362 27.22 -6.23 -12.87
N LYS A 363 27.51 -6.32 -14.16
CA LYS A 363 26.82 -7.28 -15.06
C LYS A 363 27.22 -8.73 -14.82
N ASP A 364 28.41 -8.98 -14.28
CA ASP A 364 28.96 -10.33 -14.11
C ASP A 364 28.52 -11.03 -12.82
N SER A 365 28.37 -10.27 -11.73
CA SER A 365 28.16 -10.80 -10.37
C SER A 365 26.88 -10.27 -9.73
N HIS A 366 26.15 -9.40 -10.45
CA HIS A 366 24.96 -8.71 -9.96
C HIS A 366 25.15 -7.95 -8.63
N LYS A 367 26.39 -7.77 -8.18
CA LYS A 367 26.75 -7.06 -6.96
C LYS A 367 26.60 -5.56 -7.17
N ILE A 368 25.97 -4.92 -6.20
CA ILE A 368 25.80 -3.47 -6.17
C ILE A 368 27.09 -2.83 -5.65
N LEU A 369 27.59 -1.86 -6.39
CA LEU A 369 28.73 -1.02 -6.05
C LEU A 369 28.30 0.44 -5.96
N GLU A 370 28.90 1.17 -5.04
CA GLU A 370 28.86 2.63 -5.06
C GLU A 370 30.23 3.14 -5.53
N SER A 371 30.24 3.95 -6.59
CA SER A 371 31.47 4.51 -7.15
C SER A 371 31.28 5.96 -7.57
N ARG A 372 32.27 6.79 -7.24
CA ARG A 372 32.32 8.19 -7.70
C ARG A 372 32.83 8.32 -9.14
N SER A 373 33.52 7.30 -9.64
CA SER A 373 34.17 7.31 -10.95
C SER A 373 33.55 6.26 -11.85
N VAL A 374 32.50 6.69 -12.54
CA VAL A 374 31.70 5.88 -13.46
C VAL A 374 31.63 6.58 -14.81
N ARG A 375 31.96 5.88 -15.88
CA ARG A 375 31.79 6.36 -17.26
C ARG A 375 30.55 5.73 -17.87
N PHE A 376 29.61 6.56 -18.29
CA PHE A 376 28.39 6.13 -18.96
C PHE A 376 28.62 6.05 -20.47
N MET A 377 28.23 4.95 -21.09
CA MET A 377 28.32 4.83 -22.55
C MET A 377 27.09 5.52 -23.17
N SER A 378 27.32 6.56 -23.98
CA SER A 378 26.25 7.18 -24.76
C SER A 378 25.79 6.23 -25.87
N LEU A 379 24.48 6.21 -26.14
CA LEU A 379 23.84 5.36 -27.15
C LEU A 379 24.31 5.74 -28.57
N ALA A 380 25.39 5.14 -29.04
CA ALA A 380 25.69 5.05 -30.46
C ALA A 380 24.91 3.87 -31.07
N VAL A 381 24.05 4.18 -32.04
CA VAL A 381 23.24 3.26 -32.83
C VAL A 381 24.12 2.17 -33.45
N ARG A 382 24.06 0.94 -32.94
CA ARG A 382 24.63 -0.23 -33.63
C ARG A 382 23.58 -0.78 -34.58
N LYS A 383 23.77 -0.55 -35.88
CA LYS A 383 23.12 -1.33 -36.96
C LYS A 383 23.72 -2.74 -36.93
N ALA A 384 22.89 -3.75 -36.65
CA ALA A 384 23.25 -5.15 -36.85
C ALA A 384 22.55 -5.66 -38.12
N THR A 385 23.36 -6.21 -39.01
CA THR A 385 23.06 -6.77 -40.33
C THR A 385 22.27 -8.08 -40.22
N SER A 386 21.37 -8.26 -41.18
CA SER A 386 20.45 -9.38 -41.35
C SER A 386 21.17 -10.65 -41.85
N HIS A 387 20.87 -11.79 -41.21
CA HIS A 387 20.92 -13.09 -41.88
C HIS A 387 19.56 -13.78 -41.70
N HIS A 388 18.84 -13.90 -42.82
CA HIS A 388 17.65 -14.73 -42.97
C HIS A 388 18.07 -16.17 -43.30
N GLN A 389 17.39 -17.14 -42.69
CA GLN A 389 17.08 -18.42 -43.32
C GLN A 389 15.62 -18.79 -43.01
N GLN A 390 14.88 -19.10 -44.09
CA GLN A 390 13.56 -19.73 -44.20
C GLN A 390 13.59 -21.14 -43.55
N GLU A 391 12.54 -21.88 -43.20
CA GLU A 391 11.14 -22.09 -43.65
C GLU A 391 10.55 -23.08 -42.60
N SER A 392 9.27 -23.19 -42.21
CA SER A 392 8.13 -23.66 -43.01
C SER A 392 6.91 -23.99 -42.11
N ALA A 393 5.71 -23.85 -42.71
CA ALA A 393 4.41 -24.50 -42.49
C ALA A 393 3.65 -24.45 -41.13
N VAL A 394 2.44 -23.89 -41.19
CA VAL A 394 1.39 -23.84 -40.15
C VAL A 394 0.20 -24.71 -40.59
N PRO A 395 -0.38 -25.59 -39.75
CA PRO A 395 -1.70 -26.15 -39.96
C PRO A 395 -2.81 -25.31 -39.30
N PRO A 396 -4.08 -25.50 -39.72
CA PRO A 396 -5.15 -24.52 -39.55
C PRO A 396 -5.82 -24.56 -38.18
N ALA A 397 -6.49 -23.45 -37.90
CA ALA A 397 -7.20 -23.12 -36.68
C ALA A 397 -8.18 -24.21 -36.20
N GLU A 398 -8.07 -24.57 -34.93
CA GLU A 398 -9.12 -25.25 -34.18
C GLU A 398 -9.57 -24.42 -32.98
N GLN A 399 -10.87 -24.54 -32.71
CA GLN A 399 -11.68 -23.78 -31.77
C GLN A 399 -11.08 -23.67 -30.37
N GLU A 400 -10.92 -22.43 -29.88
CA GLU A 400 -10.59 -22.11 -28.49
C GLU A 400 -11.78 -22.46 -27.57
N ALA A 401 -11.88 -23.73 -27.18
CA ALA A 401 -12.55 -24.12 -25.94
C ALA A 401 -11.59 -23.86 -24.77
N LEU A 402 -12.05 -23.14 -23.75
CA LEU A 402 -11.25 -22.77 -22.57
C LEU A 402 -11.12 -23.99 -21.64
N TYR A 403 -10.18 -24.88 -21.95
CA TYR A 403 -9.76 -25.95 -21.05
C TYR A 403 -8.69 -25.43 -20.07
N VAL A 404 -8.85 -25.74 -18.79
CA VAL A 404 -7.83 -25.47 -17.76
C VAL A 404 -6.91 -26.68 -17.72
N ASP A 405 -5.83 -26.68 -18.51
CA ASP A 405 -4.97 -27.86 -18.69
C ASP A 405 -3.82 -27.96 -17.67
N ASP A 406 -3.37 -26.84 -17.07
CA ASP A 406 -2.16 -26.83 -16.24
C ASP A 406 -2.45 -26.60 -14.74
N CYS A 407 -1.95 -27.48 -13.87
CA CYS A 407 -1.98 -27.32 -12.41
C CYS A 407 -0.58 -26.97 -11.85
N ILE A 408 -0.47 -25.86 -11.12
CA ILE A 408 0.78 -25.47 -10.46
C ILE A 408 0.76 -25.91 -9.00
N LEU A 409 1.77 -26.69 -8.60
CA LEU A 409 2.00 -27.10 -7.22
C LEU A 409 3.26 -26.41 -6.67
N ALA A 410 3.12 -25.74 -5.52
CA ALA A 410 4.23 -25.12 -4.80
C ALA A 410 4.25 -25.59 -3.35
N SER A 411 5.41 -26.02 -2.85
CA SER A 411 5.61 -26.43 -1.46
C SER A 411 7.04 -26.15 -1.00
N ASN A 412 7.21 -25.96 0.30
CA ASN A 412 8.51 -25.95 0.96
C ASN A 412 9.00 -27.36 1.34
N SER A 413 8.19 -28.40 1.13
CA SER A 413 8.51 -29.81 1.39
C SER A 413 8.40 -30.64 0.11
N LEU A 414 9.51 -31.26 -0.29
CA LEU A 414 9.55 -32.12 -1.46
C LEU A 414 8.72 -33.40 -1.25
N ASP A 415 8.72 -33.93 -0.03
CA ASP A 415 7.95 -35.12 0.33
C ASP A 415 6.44 -34.87 0.22
N LEU A 416 5.97 -33.72 0.70
CA LEU A 416 4.56 -33.35 0.58
C LEU A 416 4.16 -33.18 -0.89
N LEU A 417 5.01 -32.52 -1.68
CA LEU A 417 4.75 -32.30 -3.10
C LEU A 417 4.69 -33.62 -3.87
N THR A 418 5.57 -34.57 -3.54
CA THR A 418 5.57 -35.93 -4.11
C THR A 418 4.31 -36.71 -3.73
N LYS A 419 3.87 -36.63 -2.47
CA LYS A 419 2.61 -37.25 -2.01
C LYS A 419 1.37 -36.67 -2.69
N ILE A 420 1.34 -35.36 -2.93
CA ILE A 420 0.22 -34.71 -3.63
C ILE A 420 0.23 -35.13 -5.10
N LYS A 421 1.40 -35.11 -5.75
CA LYS A 421 1.56 -35.57 -7.14
C LYS A 421 1.07 -37.01 -7.32
N SER A 422 1.42 -37.93 -6.41
CA SER A 422 0.98 -39.32 -6.53
C SER A 422 -0.53 -39.49 -6.35
N LYS A 423 -1.14 -38.75 -5.43
CA LYS A 423 -2.60 -38.73 -5.26
C LYS A 423 -3.32 -38.15 -6.48
N LEU A 424 -2.82 -37.06 -7.05
CA LEU A 424 -3.44 -36.46 -8.24
C LEU A 424 -3.36 -37.38 -9.45
N LYS A 425 -2.23 -38.06 -9.66
CA LYS A 425 -2.04 -39.06 -10.74
C LYS A 425 -2.90 -40.31 -10.58
N THR A 426 -3.32 -40.65 -9.37
CA THR A 426 -4.17 -41.83 -9.13
C THR A 426 -5.64 -41.53 -9.34
N GLU A 427 -6.08 -40.32 -9.04
CA GLU A 427 -7.47 -39.88 -9.19
C GLU A 427 -7.77 -39.29 -10.57
N PHE A 428 -6.76 -38.74 -11.25
CA PHE A 428 -6.93 -38.02 -12.51
C PHE A 428 -5.83 -38.39 -13.51
N ASP A 429 -6.17 -38.40 -14.79
CA ASP A 429 -5.22 -38.60 -15.89
C ASP A 429 -4.38 -37.34 -16.10
N MET A 430 -3.31 -37.20 -15.29
CA MET A 430 -2.43 -36.04 -15.28
C MET A 430 -0.99 -36.41 -15.62
N VAL A 431 -0.37 -35.61 -16.49
CA VAL A 431 1.06 -35.68 -16.79
C VAL A 431 1.84 -34.70 -15.90
N ASP A 432 2.94 -35.16 -15.31
CA ASP A 432 3.84 -34.28 -14.56
C ASP A 432 4.82 -33.62 -15.53
N LEU A 433 4.65 -32.32 -15.73
CA LEU A 433 5.50 -31.49 -16.59
C LEU A 433 6.79 -31.02 -15.90
N GLU A 434 7.12 -31.61 -14.75
CA GLU A 434 8.31 -31.33 -13.94
C GLU A 434 8.41 -29.86 -13.47
N GLU A 435 9.58 -29.23 -13.61
CA GLU A 435 9.76 -27.84 -13.22
C GLU A 435 9.07 -26.91 -14.23
N ILE A 436 8.34 -25.93 -13.70
CA ILE A 436 7.58 -24.99 -14.51
C ILE A 436 8.52 -24.13 -15.37
N HIS A 437 8.47 -24.33 -16.68
CA HIS A 437 9.14 -23.49 -17.68
C HIS A 437 8.17 -22.57 -18.43
N GLN A 438 6.91 -22.99 -18.54
CA GLN A 438 5.85 -22.23 -19.21
C GLN A 438 4.51 -22.47 -18.48
N CYS A 439 3.68 -21.44 -18.37
CA CYS A 439 2.30 -21.54 -17.88
C CYS A 439 1.43 -20.48 -18.53
N LEU A 440 0.27 -20.89 -19.09
CA LEU A 440 -0.67 -19.99 -19.78
C LEU A 440 0.02 -19.10 -20.85
N GLY A 441 1.00 -19.66 -21.57
CA GLY A 441 1.78 -18.94 -22.57
C GLY A 441 2.81 -17.93 -22.01
N MET A 442 2.99 -17.85 -20.70
CA MET A 442 4.05 -17.08 -20.04
C MET A 442 5.27 -17.96 -19.79
N GLN A 443 6.45 -17.43 -20.05
CA GLN A 443 7.72 -18.07 -19.75
C GLN A 443 8.09 -17.85 -18.27
N VAL A 444 8.50 -18.92 -17.61
CA VAL A 444 8.96 -18.91 -16.22
C VAL A 444 10.43 -19.31 -16.19
N ASP A 445 11.29 -18.35 -15.85
CA ASP A 445 12.72 -18.57 -15.68
C ASP A 445 13.05 -18.59 -14.18
N ARG A 446 13.79 -19.57 -13.72
CA ARG A 446 14.20 -19.69 -12.31
C ARG A 446 15.71 -19.85 -12.20
N ASN A 447 16.32 -19.02 -11.36
CA ASN A 447 17.70 -19.17 -10.97
C ASN A 447 17.76 -19.58 -9.49
N ARG A 448 18.28 -20.80 -9.23
CA ARG A 448 18.38 -21.36 -7.87
C ARG A 448 19.56 -20.82 -7.09
N GLU A 449 20.66 -20.46 -7.76
CA GLU A 449 21.87 -19.90 -7.14
C GLU A 449 21.61 -18.47 -6.68
N GLU A 450 21.08 -17.64 -7.57
CA GLU A 450 20.75 -16.24 -7.30
C GLU A 450 19.36 -16.06 -6.65
N ARG A 451 18.63 -17.16 -6.49
CA ARG A 451 17.33 -17.25 -5.78
C ARG A 451 16.29 -16.26 -6.29
N TRP A 452 16.06 -16.27 -7.59
CA TRP A 452 14.99 -15.49 -8.22
C TRP A 452 14.14 -16.31 -9.19
N ILE A 453 12.89 -15.89 -9.34
CA ILE A 453 11.95 -16.38 -10.33
C ILE A 453 11.51 -15.18 -11.18
N ARG A 454 11.47 -15.37 -12.49
CA ARG A 454 11.04 -14.36 -13.44
C ARG A 454 9.91 -14.91 -14.31
N ILE A 455 8.86 -14.13 -14.47
CA ILE A 455 7.71 -14.43 -15.33
C ILE A 455 7.68 -13.38 -16.44
N SER A 456 7.72 -13.83 -17.70
CA SER A 456 7.78 -12.93 -18.86
C SER A 456 7.05 -13.49 -20.08
N GLN A 457 6.84 -12.66 -21.12
CA GLN A 457 6.13 -13.05 -22.35
C GLN A 457 6.93 -12.73 -23.64
N PRO A 458 8.25 -13.02 -23.72
CA PRO A 458 9.06 -12.60 -24.87
C PRO A 458 8.59 -13.23 -26.18
N ARG A 459 8.30 -14.55 -26.19
CA ARG A 459 7.81 -15.28 -27.37
C ARG A 459 6.49 -14.70 -27.88
N TYR A 460 5.52 -14.51 -26.98
CA TYR A 460 4.24 -13.90 -27.28
C TYR A 460 4.42 -12.49 -27.88
N LEU A 461 5.26 -11.65 -27.27
CA LEU A 461 5.48 -10.28 -27.75
C LEU A 461 6.13 -10.26 -29.15
N VAL A 462 7.11 -11.13 -29.40
CA VAL A 462 7.74 -11.26 -30.73
C VAL A 462 6.71 -11.67 -31.78
N GLU A 463 5.88 -12.67 -31.47
CA GLU A 463 4.80 -13.14 -32.35
C GLU A 463 3.79 -12.02 -32.66
N LYS A 464 3.38 -11.22 -31.66
CA LYS A 464 2.44 -10.11 -31.90
C LYS A 464 3.08 -8.94 -32.64
N LEU A 465 4.36 -8.66 -32.42
CA LEU A 465 5.08 -7.67 -33.23
C LEU A 465 5.12 -8.09 -34.70
N ALA A 466 5.36 -9.37 -34.99
CA ALA A 466 5.31 -9.87 -36.36
C ALA A 466 3.90 -9.75 -36.95
N ARG A 467 2.87 -10.22 -36.23
CA ARG A 467 1.46 -10.20 -36.67
C ARG A 467 0.95 -8.82 -37.08
N PHE A 468 1.41 -7.76 -36.42
CA PHE A 468 0.96 -6.38 -36.70
C PHE A 468 1.95 -5.57 -37.55
N ASN A 469 2.88 -6.22 -38.25
CA ASN A 469 3.93 -5.58 -39.07
C ASN A 469 4.81 -4.59 -38.28
N MET A 470 5.12 -4.94 -37.04
CA MET A 470 5.94 -4.17 -36.10
C MET A 470 7.26 -4.89 -35.75
N ALA A 471 7.62 -6.00 -36.39
CA ALA A 471 8.84 -6.75 -36.10
C ALA A 471 10.11 -5.90 -36.29
N ASP A 472 10.17 -5.10 -37.35
CA ASP A 472 11.32 -4.26 -37.73
C ASP A 472 11.18 -2.79 -37.29
N CYS A 473 10.21 -2.49 -36.44
CA CYS A 473 9.99 -1.13 -35.98
C CYS A 473 11.16 -0.64 -35.10
N LYS A 474 11.48 0.67 -35.17
CA LYS A 474 12.47 1.27 -34.28
C LYS A 474 11.92 1.34 -32.85
N PRO A 475 12.63 0.80 -31.85
CA PRO A 475 12.19 0.86 -30.46
C PRO A 475 12.16 2.30 -29.96
N ILE A 476 11.38 2.53 -28.91
CA ILE A 476 11.24 3.83 -28.23
C ILE A 476 11.20 3.62 -26.72
N ASP A 477 11.49 4.68 -25.97
CA ASP A 477 11.65 4.58 -24.52
C ASP A 477 10.35 4.77 -23.73
N THR A 478 9.28 5.29 -24.35
CA THR A 478 8.00 5.52 -23.65
C THR A 478 6.79 4.92 -24.41
N PRO A 479 5.87 4.25 -23.71
CA PRO A 479 4.68 3.65 -24.34
C PRO A 479 3.66 4.69 -24.79
N MET A 480 3.73 5.92 -24.26
CA MET A 480 2.86 7.05 -24.61
C MET A 480 3.70 8.30 -24.85
N GLU A 481 3.23 9.18 -25.73
CA GLU A 481 3.91 10.44 -26.04
C GLU A 481 3.59 11.49 -24.97
N PRO A 482 4.61 12.15 -24.37
CA PRO A 482 4.37 13.19 -23.38
C PRO A 482 3.52 14.32 -23.96
N GLY A 483 2.38 14.62 -23.32
CA GLY A 483 1.48 15.71 -23.73
C GLY A 483 0.45 15.36 -24.80
N LEU A 484 0.58 14.25 -25.52
CA LEU A 484 -0.40 13.83 -26.53
C LEU A 484 -1.58 13.11 -25.85
N LYS A 485 -2.77 13.68 -25.93
CA LYS A 485 -4.03 13.06 -25.48
C LYS A 485 -4.94 12.87 -26.69
N SER A 486 -5.29 11.62 -27.01
CA SER A 486 -6.25 11.31 -28.07
C SER A 486 -7.69 11.56 -27.62
N SER A 487 -8.52 12.03 -28.55
CA SER A 487 -9.93 12.41 -28.35
C SER A 487 -10.83 11.63 -29.31
N VAL A 488 -12.12 11.50 -28.97
CA VAL A 488 -13.14 10.99 -29.90
C VAL A 488 -13.21 11.84 -31.18
N LEU A 489 -12.82 13.11 -31.13
CA LEU A 489 -12.71 13.98 -32.31
C LEU A 489 -11.63 13.51 -33.31
N ASP A 490 -10.70 12.65 -32.89
CA ASP A 490 -9.70 12.03 -33.77
C ASP A 490 -10.24 10.76 -34.48
N SER A 491 -11.52 10.44 -34.30
CA SER A 491 -12.20 9.33 -35.00
C SER A 491 -12.70 9.78 -36.37
N PRO A 492 -12.82 8.87 -37.34
CA PRO A 492 -13.32 9.19 -38.67
C PRO A 492 -14.68 9.86 -38.61
N ASN A 493 -14.82 11.01 -39.27
CA ASN A 493 -16.06 11.78 -39.34
C ASN A 493 -16.62 11.92 -40.77
N SER A 494 -15.89 11.41 -41.76
CA SER A 494 -16.30 11.35 -43.17
C SER A 494 -16.22 9.93 -43.72
N VAL A 495 -16.95 9.69 -44.82
CA VAL A 495 -16.94 8.40 -45.53
C VAL A 495 -15.54 8.07 -46.04
N GLY A 496 -14.78 9.07 -46.51
CA GLY A 496 -13.41 8.90 -46.98
C GLY A 496 -12.44 8.48 -45.86
N GLU A 497 -12.48 9.17 -44.71
CA GLU A 497 -11.67 8.79 -43.55
C GLU A 497 -12.03 7.40 -43.03
N SER A 498 -13.31 7.03 -43.03
CA SER A 498 -13.77 5.71 -42.57
C SER A 498 -13.24 4.58 -43.44
N GLU A 499 -13.14 4.80 -44.75
CA GLU A 499 -12.61 3.81 -45.69
C GLU A 499 -11.08 3.65 -45.53
N GLU A 500 -10.34 4.70 -45.15
CA GLU A 500 -8.90 4.63 -44.86
C GLU A 500 -8.55 3.79 -43.60
N VAL A 501 -9.48 3.68 -42.64
CA VAL A 501 -9.24 2.96 -41.37
C VAL A 501 -9.89 1.58 -41.31
N LYS A 502 -10.69 1.22 -42.32
CA LYS A 502 -11.53 0.02 -42.37
C LYS A 502 -10.76 -1.28 -42.16
N ASP A 503 -9.56 -1.37 -42.72
CA ASP A 503 -8.71 -2.58 -42.66
C ASP A 503 -7.76 -2.58 -41.46
N ILE A 504 -7.83 -1.58 -40.58
CA ILE A 504 -6.94 -1.51 -39.42
C ILE A 504 -7.40 -2.53 -38.36
N PRO A 505 -6.54 -3.49 -37.96
CA PRO A 505 -6.91 -4.52 -36.99
C PRO A 505 -6.84 -4.00 -35.55
N TYR A 506 -7.51 -2.88 -35.28
CA TYR A 506 -7.39 -2.11 -34.04
C TYR A 506 -7.83 -2.91 -32.82
N GLN A 507 -9.04 -3.49 -32.85
CA GLN A 507 -9.60 -4.26 -31.72
C GLN A 507 -8.72 -5.47 -31.39
N ALA A 508 -8.26 -6.19 -32.42
CA ALA A 508 -7.36 -7.33 -32.26
C ALA A 508 -6.03 -6.89 -31.63
N ALA A 509 -5.43 -5.80 -32.10
CA ALA A 509 -4.20 -5.26 -31.55
C ALA A 509 -4.36 -4.84 -30.08
N VAL A 510 -5.43 -4.13 -29.74
CA VAL A 510 -5.71 -3.69 -28.38
C VAL A 510 -5.93 -4.90 -27.46
N GLY A 511 -6.70 -5.91 -27.87
CA GLY A 511 -6.91 -7.13 -27.08
C GLY A 511 -5.59 -7.84 -26.76
N ARG A 512 -4.67 -7.92 -27.73
CA ARG A 512 -3.35 -8.53 -27.53
C ARG A 512 -2.44 -7.72 -26.60
N LEU A 513 -2.54 -6.40 -26.64
CA LEU A 513 -1.84 -5.50 -25.70
C LEU A 513 -2.42 -5.60 -24.30
N MET A 514 -3.75 -5.73 -24.16
CA MET A 514 -4.41 -5.95 -22.88
C MET A 514 -3.96 -7.26 -22.22
N TRP A 515 -3.82 -8.34 -23.00
CA TRP A 515 -3.28 -9.60 -22.48
C TRP A 515 -1.86 -9.45 -21.95
N ALA A 516 -0.96 -8.83 -22.71
CA ALA A 516 0.40 -8.56 -22.25
C ALA A 516 0.42 -7.72 -20.96
N MET A 517 -0.41 -6.66 -20.93
CA MET A 517 -0.59 -5.78 -19.77
C MET A 517 -1.02 -6.57 -18.53
N VAL A 518 -2.04 -7.42 -18.64
CA VAL A 518 -2.62 -8.15 -17.49
C VAL A 518 -1.67 -9.21 -16.94
N CYS A 519 -0.90 -9.86 -17.81
CA CYS A 519 -0.07 -11.00 -17.44
C CYS A 519 1.30 -10.59 -16.90
N THR A 520 2.07 -9.79 -17.65
CA THR A 520 3.49 -9.56 -17.32
C THR A 520 3.98 -8.13 -17.49
N ARG A 521 3.15 -7.21 -18.01
CA ARG A 521 3.58 -5.87 -18.44
C ARG A 521 2.88 -4.74 -17.68
N PRO A 522 3.15 -4.55 -16.38
CA PRO A 522 2.60 -3.42 -15.63
C PRO A 522 2.99 -2.06 -16.22
N ASN A 523 4.17 -1.96 -16.84
CA ASN A 523 4.72 -0.74 -17.43
C ASN A 523 3.94 -0.16 -18.61
N ILE A 524 3.11 -0.96 -19.29
CA ILE A 524 2.27 -0.46 -20.39
C ILE A 524 0.83 -0.14 -19.93
N SER A 525 0.49 -0.42 -18.68
CA SER A 525 -0.91 -0.40 -18.21
C SER A 525 -1.60 0.93 -18.42
N PHE A 526 -0.90 2.03 -18.15
CA PHE A 526 -1.45 3.37 -18.36
C PHE A 526 -1.77 3.63 -19.84
N ALA A 527 -0.80 3.39 -20.73
CA ALA A 527 -0.99 3.60 -22.16
C ALA A 527 -2.10 2.69 -22.73
N VAL A 528 -2.07 1.41 -22.37
CA VAL A 528 -3.06 0.41 -22.82
C VAL A 528 -4.45 0.68 -22.24
N SER A 529 -4.59 1.38 -21.11
CA SER A 529 -5.92 1.76 -20.58
C SER A 529 -6.63 2.85 -21.39
N SER A 530 -5.89 3.60 -22.21
CA SER A 530 -6.40 4.76 -22.96
C SER A 530 -6.92 4.41 -24.36
N VAL A 531 -6.45 3.32 -24.96
CA VAL A 531 -6.79 2.91 -26.34
C VAL A 531 -8.11 2.11 -26.49
N PRO A 532 -8.61 1.35 -25.48
CA PRO A 532 -9.85 0.57 -25.60
C PRO A 532 -11.11 1.42 -25.80
N GLN A 533 -11.10 2.68 -25.35
CA GLN A 533 -12.27 3.56 -25.46
C GLN A 533 -12.63 3.92 -26.91
N PHE A 534 -11.76 3.64 -27.88
CA PHE A 534 -11.97 3.90 -29.30
C PHE A 534 -12.24 2.63 -30.12
N MET A 535 -12.51 1.49 -29.46
CA MET A 535 -12.74 0.21 -30.15
C MET A 535 -13.92 0.23 -31.12
N SER A 536 -14.94 1.06 -30.87
CA SER A 536 -16.13 1.15 -31.71
C SER A 536 -15.92 1.97 -32.99
N ASN A 537 -15.03 2.96 -32.97
CA ASN A 537 -14.73 3.83 -34.12
C ASN A 537 -13.26 4.30 -34.07
N PRO A 538 -12.28 3.46 -34.41
CA PRO A 538 -10.86 3.83 -34.33
C PRO A 538 -10.43 4.73 -35.49
N GLY A 539 -9.56 5.69 -35.21
CA GLY A 539 -8.97 6.60 -36.20
C GLY A 539 -7.47 6.39 -36.37
N LEU A 540 -6.86 7.07 -37.35
CA LEU A 540 -5.42 6.97 -37.61
C LEU A 540 -4.56 7.41 -36.42
N THR A 541 -4.99 8.41 -35.67
CA THR A 541 -4.33 8.87 -34.44
C THR A 541 -4.36 7.78 -33.36
N HIS A 542 -5.50 7.11 -33.18
CA HIS A 542 -5.63 5.96 -32.27
C HIS A 542 -4.71 4.82 -32.68
N TRP A 543 -4.62 4.52 -33.98
CA TRP A 543 -3.71 3.49 -34.49
C TRP A 543 -2.23 3.84 -34.29
N LYS A 544 -1.84 5.11 -34.47
CA LYS A 544 -0.49 5.59 -34.15
C LYS A 544 -0.15 5.38 -32.67
N ALA A 545 -1.10 5.60 -31.76
CA ALA A 545 -0.90 5.32 -30.33
C ALA A 545 -0.67 3.83 -30.06
N VAL A 546 -1.44 2.94 -30.68
CA VAL A 546 -1.25 1.48 -30.57
C VAL A 546 0.12 1.05 -31.12
N LYS A 547 0.52 1.55 -32.30
CA LYS A 547 1.87 1.30 -32.86
C LYS A 547 2.97 1.81 -31.93
N ARG A 548 2.78 2.94 -31.25
CA ARG A 548 3.73 3.47 -30.27
C ARG A 548 3.95 2.47 -29.13
N ILE A 549 2.88 1.89 -28.58
CA ILE A 549 2.98 0.88 -27.52
C ILE A 549 3.76 -0.34 -28.01
N PHE A 550 3.53 -0.81 -29.25
CA PHE A 550 4.31 -1.90 -29.84
C PHE A 550 5.80 -1.55 -30.02
N ARG A 551 6.13 -0.33 -30.44
CA ARG A 551 7.53 0.14 -30.52
C ARG A 551 8.21 0.13 -29.16
N TYR A 552 7.49 0.49 -28.11
CA TYR A 552 8.01 0.42 -26.75
C TYR A 552 8.24 -1.03 -26.31
N LEU A 553 7.29 -1.93 -26.61
CA LEU A 553 7.43 -3.37 -26.32
C LEU A 553 8.62 -4.01 -27.05
N LYS A 554 8.91 -3.58 -28.29
CA LYS A 554 10.10 -4.03 -29.05
C LYS A 554 11.41 -3.72 -28.32
N GLY A 555 11.50 -2.56 -27.67
CA GLY A 555 12.68 -2.14 -26.91
C GLY A 555 12.79 -2.78 -25.54
N THR A 556 11.77 -3.50 -25.08
CA THR A 556 11.66 -4.00 -23.71
C THR A 556 11.21 -5.46 -23.67
N LEU A 557 11.53 -6.26 -24.70
CA LEU A 557 11.10 -7.67 -24.79
C LEU A 557 11.58 -8.52 -23.61
N ASP A 558 12.71 -8.14 -23.03
CA ASP A 558 13.35 -8.74 -21.87
C ASP A 558 12.79 -8.22 -20.53
N PHE A 559 11.71 -7.45 -20.51
CA PHE A 559 11.07 -7.08 -19.25
C PHE A 559 10.07 -8.16 -18.83
N GLY A 560 10.03 -8.40 -17.53
CA GLY A 560 9.10 -9.33 -16.88
C GLY A 560 8.99 -9.04 -15.39
N LEU A 561 8.14 -9.80 -14.73
CA LEU A 561 8.00 -9.76 -13.27
C LEU A 561 9.12 -10.57 -12.65
N VAL A 562 9.92 -9.98 -11.77
CA VAL A 562 11.01 -10.67 -11.08
C VAL A 562 10.70 -10.72 -9.58
N PHE A 563 10.79 -11.91 -9.01
CA PHE A 563 10.62 -12.20 -7.59
C PHE A 563 11.92 -12.75 -7.04
N THR A 564 12.56 -12.00 -6.15
CA THR A 564 13.84 -12.39 -5.53
C THR A 564 13.61 -12.80 -4.08
N ARG A 565 14.45 -13.70 -3.54
CA ARG A 565 14.48 -13.94 -2.10
C ARG A 565 15.01 -12.68 -1.40
N VAL A 566 14.28 -12.21 -0.41
CA VAL A 566 14.69 -11.06 0.42
C VAL A 566 14.96 -11.55 1.84
N ASP A 567 16.13 -11.22 2.39
CA ASP A 567 16.54 -11.65 3.74
C ASP A 567 15.70 -11.00 4.84
N LYS A 568 15.17 -9.81 4.57
CA LYS A 568 14.18 -9.11 5.40
C LYS A 568 12.94 -8.81 4.56
N PRO A 569 11.82 -9.53 4.76
CA PRO A 569 10.60 -9.28 4.00
C PRO A 569 10.13 -7.85 4.27
N SER A 570 10.09 -7.00 3.24
CA SER A 570 9.53 -5.64 3.33
C SER A 570 8.01 -5.67 3.48
N GLY A 571 7.39 -6.84 3.33
CA GLY A 571 5.95 -7.00 3.32
C GLY A 571 5.35 -6.53 2.00
N LEU A 572 4.10 -6.07 2.07
CA LEU A 572 3.36 -5.59 0.91
C LEU A 572 3.71 -4.10 0.62
N THR A 573 4.26 -3.91 -0.57
CA THR A 573 4.59 -2.74 -1.41
C THR A 573 3.41 -2.22 -2.25
N GLY A 574 3.27 -0.95 -2.62
CA GLY A 574 2.03 -0.44 -3.19
C GLY A 574 2.03 1.05 -3.44
N TYR A 575 1.81 1.36 -4.68
CA TYR A 575 1.86 2.70 -5.22
C TYR A 575 0.49 2.98 -5.81
N SER A 576 -0.02 4.18 -5.58
CA SER A 576 -1.25 4.66 -6.21
C SER A 576 -0.99 6.05 -6.76
N ASP A 577 -1.45 6.27 -7.97
CA ASP A 577 -1.38 7.56 -8.66
C ASP A 577 -2.68 7.80 -9.43
N ALA A 578 -3.05 9.06 -9.65
CA ALA A 578 -4.09 9.39 -10.60
C ALA A 578 -3.79 10.67 -11.38
N VAL A 579 -4.15 10.64 -12.66
CA VAL A 579 -3.98 11.78 -13.57
C VAL A 579 -5.30 12.51 -13.70
N SER A 580 -5.39 13.71 -13.13
CA SER A 580 -6.57 14.58 -13.23
C SER A 580 -6.85 14.97 -14.69
N GLY A 581 -8.09 14.80 -15.15
CA GLY A 581 -8.49 15.17 -16.51
C GLY A 581 -7.70 14.49 -17.62
N GLY A 582 -7.31 13.22 -17.41
CA GLY A 582 -6.53 12.43 -18.37
C GLY A 582 -7.23 12.23 -19.72
N CYS A 583 -8.56 12.10 -19.72
CA CYS A 583 -9.37 12.03 -20.94
C CYS A 583 -9.88 13.42 -21.35
N LEU A 584 -9.59 13.84 -22.59
CA LEU A 584 -10.08 15.11 -23.14
C LEU A 584 -11.61 15.14 -23.25
N ASP A 585 -12.22 14.02 -23.68
CA ASP A 585 -13.65 13.97 -24.02
C ASP A 585 -14.55 14.00 -22.79
N THR A 586 -14.25 13.17 -21.79
CA THR A 586 -15.13 13.04 -20.62
C THR A 586 -14.64 13.83 -19.41
N ARG A 587 -13.45 14.45 -19.50
CA ARG A 587 -12.76 15.12 -18.38
C ARG A 587 -12.55 14.23 -17.15
N ARG A 588 -12.69 12.91 -17.31
CA ARG A 588 -12.54 11.92 -16.23
C ARG A 588 -11.07 11.60 -16.02
N SER A 589 -10.70 11.36 -14.77
CA SER A 589 -9.34 11.01 -14.38
C SER A 589 -9.03 9.54 -14.68
N THR A 590 -7.77 9.23 -14.94
CA THR A 590 -7.27 7.84 -15.00
C THR A 590 -6.51 7.57 -13.72
N SER A 591 -6.92 6.55 -12.99
CA SER A 591 -6.27 6.14 -11.75
C SER A 591 -5.59 4.79 -11.91
N GLY A 592 -4.43 4.63 -11.28
CA GLY A 592 -3.64 3.42 -11.37
C GLY A 592 -3.02 3.03 -10.03
N TYR A 593 -2.69 1.75 -9.92
CA TYR A 593 -1.97 1.22 -8.78
C TYR A 593 -0.97 0.15 -9.21
N CYS A 594 0.00 -0.10 -8.35
CA CYS A 594 0.93 -1.23 -8.47
C CYS A 594 1.29 -1.73 -7.07
N PHE A 595 0.93 -2.97 -6.74
CA PHE A 595 1.32 -3.68 -5.52
C PHE A 595 2.55 -4.56 -5.77
N GLN A 596 3.46 -4.54 -4.81
CA GLN A 596 4.66 -5.37 -4.81
C GLN A 596 4.71 -6.22 -3.55
N LEU A 597 5.06 -7.50 -3.62
CA LEU A 597 5.35 -8.31 -2.45
C LEU A 597 6.87 -8.52 -2.38
N ASN A 598 7.50 -8.03 -1.30
CA ASN A 598 8.96 -8.12 -1.13
C ASN A 598 9.75 -7.60 -2.36
N GLY A 599 9.28 -6.51 -2.97
CA GLY A 599 9.91 -5.89 -4.14
C GLY A 599 9.49 -6.45 -5.51
N GLY A 600 8.85 -7.63 -5.57
CA GLY A 600 8.31 -8.18 -6.81
C GLY A 600 6.88 -7.71 -7.07
N THR A 601 6.55 -7.26 -8.27
CA THR A 601 5.20 -6.75 -8.60
C THR A 601 4.18 -7.88 -8.73
N ILE A 602 3.07 -7.83 -7.97
CA ILE A 602 2.05 -8.90 -7.89
C ILE A 602 0.66 -8.49 -8.38
N SER A 603 0.34 -7.20 -8.39
CA SER A 603 -0.97 -6.72 -8.85
C SER A 603 -0.88 -5.28 -9.32
N TRP A 604 -1.56 -4.94 -10.41
CA TRP A 604 -1.55 -3.58 -10.94
C TRP A 604 -2.83 -3.29 -11.72
N THR A 605 -3.18 -2.00 -11.84
CA THR A 605 -4.19 -1.55 -12.80
C THR A 605 -3.86 -0.15 -13.29
N SER A 606 -4.44 0.20 -14.44
CA SER A 606 -4.75 1.57 -14.77
C SER A 606 -6.16 1.62 -15.37
N LYS A 607 -7.06 2.45 -14.83
CA LYS A 607 -8.47 2.52 -15.22
C LYS A 607 -8.97 3.96 -15.25
N LYS A 608 -9.77 4.27 -16.27
CA LYS A 608 -10.56 5.50 -16.35
C LYS A 608 -11.68 5.44 -15.31
N GLN A 609 -11.84 6.50 -14.51
CA GLN A 609 -12.87 6.56 -13.47
C GLN A 609 -14.29 6.64 -14.07
N LYS A 610 -15.28 6.21 -13.28
CA LYS A 610 -16.71 6.25 -13.67
C LYS A 610 -17.33 7.65 -13.51
N SER A 611 -16.80 8.48 -12.63
CA SER A 611 -17.23 9.86 -12.37
C SER A 611 -16.13 10.88 -12.69
N VAL A 612 -16.49 12.15 -12.83
CA VAL A 612 -15.53 13.25 -13.03
C VAL A 612 -15.00 13.66 -11.66
N SER A 613 -13.76 13.26 -11.33
CA SER A 613 -13.06 13.79 -10.16
C SER A 613 -12.32 15.08 -10.54
N LEU A 614 -12.49 16.15 -9.77
CA LEU A 614 -11.68 17.39 -9.89
C LEU A 614 -10.27 17.22 -9.29
N SER A 615 -9.82 15.97 -9.11
CA SER A 615 -8.69 15.60 -8.27
C SER A 615 -7.88 14.44 -8.84
N SER A 616 -6.56 14.55 -8.71
CA SER A 616 -5.53 13.62 -9.18
C SER A 616 -5.28 12.43 -8.23
N THR A 617 -6.19 12.09 -7.31
CA THR A 617 -5.92 10.93 -6.42
C THR A 617 -7.18 10.23 -5.91
N CYS A 618 -8.10 9.86 -6.80
CA CYS A 618 -9.24 9.01 -6.45
C CYS A 618 -9.04 7.59 -7.04
N THR A 619 -8.70 6.60 -6.23
CA THR A 619 -8.47 5.21 -6.69
C THR A 619 -8.86 4.18 -5.65
N TRP A 620 -9.69 3.21 -6.02
CA TRP A 620 -10.17 2.17 -5.12
C TRP A 620 -9.18 0.99 -5.03
N LEU A 621 -8.35 0.74 -3.97
CA LEU A 621 -7.76 -0.61 -3.57
C LEU A 621 -7.34 -0.82 -2.11
N CYS A 622 -7.04 -2.09 -1.73
CA CYS A 622 -6.79 -2.67 -0.38
C CYS A 622 -5.34 -3.02 0.01
N PRO A 623 -4.97 -3.16 1.31
CA PRO A 623 -3.66 -2.75 1.80
C PRO A 623 -2.71 -3.86 2.21
N ARG A 624 -1.43 -3.49 2.31
CA ARG A 624 -0.77 -3.39 3.63
C ARG A 624 0.53 -2.65 3.41
N LEU A 625 0.57 -1.33 3.60
CA LEU A 625 1.40 -0.54 2.71
C LEU A 625 1.95 0.79 3.22
N GLU A 626 3.28 0.95 3.12
CA GLU A 626 3.90 2.25 2.84
C GLU A 626 3.45 2.78 1.48
N LEU A 627 2.33 3.50 1.45
CA LEU A 627 1.93 4.29 0.28
C LEU A 627 2.93 5.44 0.10
N LYS A 628 3.86 5.28 -0.85
CA LYS A 628 4.69 6.39 -1.34
C LYS A 628 3.95 7.04 -2.51
N LEU A 629 3.50 8.28 -2.30
CA LEU A 629 3.03 9.14 -3.38
C LEU A 629 4.25 9.50 -4.24
N CYS A 630 4.27 9.09 -5.51
CA CYS A 630 5.21 9.65 -6.48
C CYS A 630 4.76 11.06 -6.82
N GLY A 631 5.59 12.05 -6.49
CA GLY A 631 5.39 13.45 -6.83
C GLY A 631 5.89 13.80 -8.21
#